data_AF-A0A3D9C6I6-F1
#
_entry.id   AF-A0A3D9C6I6-F1
#
_cell.length_a   1.000
_cell.length_b   1.000
_cell.length_c   1.000
_cell.angle_alpha   90.00
_cell.angle_beta   90.00
_cell.angle_gamma   90.00
#
_symmetry.space_group_name_H-M   'P 1'
#
loop_
_entity.id
_entity.type
_entity.pdbx_description
1 polymer ?
#
loop_
_entity_poly.entity_id
_entity_poly.type
_entity_poly.pdbx_seq_one_letter_code
_entity_poly.pdbx_strand_id
1 'polypeptide(L)'
;MKSFLKALANMFSKYDPEDIFLNTPLQQYKGRIEINKVVKLGNCRVHYSPDYLFQTPDEVLNILKDQSLLWMDNQNSLLGFTDQKRTLLIPLNKISRIEIQNVLKGRGPAEACLWVYLYEKSFVMLSISPEIYYYDQYAEEINKKTGFAVTFSPEFYNA
;
A
#
# COMPACT_ATOMS: atom_id res chain seq x y z
N MET A 1 -30.30 -5.98 26.68
CA MET A 1 -30.07 -4.68 26.00
C MET A 1 -28.68 -4.52 25.36
N LYS A 2 -27.58 -5.00 25.97
CA LYS A 2 -26.22 -4.87 25.38
C LYS A 2 -26.00 -5.65 24.07
N SER A 3 -26.69 -6.78 23.86
CA SER A 3 -26.55 -7.63 22.66
C SER A 3 -27.15 -6.99 21.40
N PHE A 4 -28.35 -6.39 21.52
CA PHE A 4 -29.05 -5.79 20.37
C PHE A 4 -28.37 -4.50 19.87
N LEU A 5 -27.86 -3.67 20.79
CA LEU A 5 -27.07 -2.48 20.44
C LEU A 5 -25.72 -2.84 19.78
N LYS A 6 -25.10 -3.97 20.15
CA LYS A 6 -23.87 -4.47 19.52
C LYS A 6 -24.14 -5.02 18.11
N ALA A 7 -25.27 -5.68 17.90
CA ALA A 7 -25.71 -6.15 16.59
C ALA A 7 -26.05 -4.98 15.64
N LEU A 8 -26.72 -3.94 16.14
CA LEU A 8 -26.97 -2.70 15.39
C LEU A 8 -25.67 -1.93 15.09
N ALA A 9 -24.75 -1.83 16.04
CA ALA A 9 -23.44 -1.19 15.80
C ALA A 9 -22.62 -1.92 14.71
N ASN A 10 -22.71 -3.25 14.63
CA ASN A 10 -22.09 -4.03 13.56
C ASN A 10 -22.81 -3.89 12.21
N MET A 11 -24.13 -3.68 12.20
CA MET A 11 -24.90 -3.41 10.96
C MET A 11 -24.60 -2.02 10.37
N PHE A 12 -24.23 -1.04 11.20
CA PHE A 12 -23.81 0.30 10.77
C PHE A 12 -22.29 0.49 10.75
N SER A 13 -21.53 -0.57 11.07
CA SER A 13 -20.10 -0.62 10.79
C SER A 13 -19.95 -0.52 9.28
N LYS A 14 -19.35 0.58 8.83
CA LYS A 14 -19.10 0.86 7.41
C LYS A 14 -18.60 -0.41 6.76
N TYR A 15 -19.29 -0.87 5.71
CA TYR A 15 -18.79 -1.90 4.82
C TYR A 15 -17.42 -1.48 4.33
N ASP A 16 -16.37 -2.06 4.93
CA ASP A 16 -15.01 -1.92 4.44
C ASP A 16 -14.78 -3.13 3.54
N PRO A 17 -14.62 -2.95 2.22
CA PRO A 17 -14.24 -4.04 1.33
C PRO A 17 -13.03 -4.83 1.85
N GLU A 18 -12.15 -4.21 2.64
CA GLU A 18 -10.99 -4.85 3.25
C GLU A 18 -11.32 -5.92 4.30
N ASP A 19 -12.48 -5.84 4.96
CA ASP A 19 -12.88 -6.82 5.99
C ASP A 19 -13.15 -8.20 5.40
N ILE A 20 -13.57 -8.27 4.13
CA ILE A 20 -13.77 -9.52 3.40
C ILE A 20 -12.42 -10.16 3.03
N PHE A 21 -11.42 -9.33 2.72
CA PHE A 21 -10.09 -9.79 2.30
C PHE A 21 -9.13 -10.06 3.47
N LEU A 22 -9.49 -9.71 4.71
CA LEU A 22 -8.75 -10.14 5.91
C LEU A 22 -8.70 -11.66 6.05
N ASN A 23 -9.70 -12.38 5.51
CA ASN A 23 -9.87 -13.83 5.70
C ASN A 23 -9.62 -14.65 4.42
N THR A 24 -9.24 -14.02 3.31
CA THR A 24 -8.91 -14.75 2.08
C THR A 24 -7.45 -15.22 2.13
N PRO A 25 -7.15 -16.51 1.90
CA PRO A 25 -5.78 -16.98 1.83
C PRO A 25 -5.02 -16.23 0.74
N LEU A 26 -3.92 -15.56 1.11
CA LEU A 26 -3.06 -14.87 0.16
C LEU A 26 -2.25 -15.90 -0.62
N GLN A 27 -2.07 -15.65 -1.91
CA GLN A 27 -1.22 -16.50 -2.73
C GLN A 27 0.25 -16.34 -2.29
N GLN A 28 1.01 -17.43 -2.33
CA GLN A 28 2.45 -17.40 -2.12
C GLN A 28 3.15 -17.09 -3.43
N TYR A 29 4.06 -16.12 -3.41
CA TYR A 29 4.95 -15.88 -4.54
C TYR A 29 6.01 -16.99 -4.59
N LYS A 30 6.15 -17.65 -5.74
CA LYS A 30 7.08 -18.79 -5.94
C LYS A 30 8.44 -18.38 -6.51
N GLY A 31 8.58 -17.14 -6.96
CA GLY A 31 9.85 -16.64 -7.49
C GLY A 31 10.81 -16.31 -6.36
N ARG A 32 12.10 -16.41 -6.63
CA ARG A 32 13.14 -15.91 -5.72
C ARG A 32 13.12 -14.38 -5.74
N ILE A 33 13.21 -13.76 -4.56
CA ILE A 33 13.30 -12.29 -4.44
C ILE A 33 14.75 -11.88 -4.20
N GLU A 34 15.19 -10.86 -4.94
CA GLU A 34 16.48 -10.21 -4.76
C GLU A 34 16.31 -8.70 -4.57
N ILE A 35 16.23 -8.26 -3.32
CA ILE A 35 16.07 -6.83 -3.01
C ILE A 35 17.38 -6.09 -3.27
N ASN A 36 17.40 -5.27 -4.33
CA ASN A 36 18.55 -4.44 -4.68
C ASN A 36 18.45 -3.00 -4.13
N LYS A 37 17.23 -2.49 -3.96
CA LYS A 37 16.96 -1.14 -3.46
C LYS A 37 15.79 -1.16 -2.49
N VAL A 38 15.86 -0.35 -1.45
CA VAL A 38 14.83 -0.27 -0.41
C VAL A 38 14.65 1.18 0.03
N VAL A 39 13.40 1.54 0.32
CA VAL A 39 12.94 2.71 1.05
C VAL A 39 12.18 2.17 2.27
N LYS A 40 12.65 2.54 3.46
CA LYS A 40 12.00 2.14 4.71
C LYS A 40 10.91 3.14 5.03
N LEU A 41 9.67 2.68 4.99
CA LEU A 41 8.51 3.44 5.39
C LEU A 41 8.20 3.12 6.86
N GLY A 42 7.43 3.96 7.53
CA GLY A 42 6.85 3.64 8.84
C GLY A 42 5.77 2.57 8.71
N ASN A 43 4.80 2.59 9.62
CA ASN A 43 3.74 1.57 9.64
C ASN A 43 2.62 1.91 8.64
N CYS A 44 2.90 1.70 7.36
CA CYS A 44 1.96 1.92 6.26
C CYS A 44 1.15 0.65 5.99
N ARG A 45 -0.12 0.80 5.63
CA ARG A 45 -0.97 -0.32 5.24
C ARG A 45 -0.82 -0.62 3.75
N VAL A 46 -0.67 -1.91 3.43
CA VAL A 46 -0.76 -2.42 2.06
C VAL A 46 -2.22 -2.75 1.73
N HIS A 47 -2.80 -2.02 0.78
CA HIS A 47 -4.18 -2.24 0.35
C HIS A 47 -4.31 -3.44 -0.59
N TYR A 48 -5.54 -3.95 -0.69
CA TYR A 48 -5.86 -5.10 -1.52
C TYR A 48 -5.64 -4.82 -3.02
N SER A 49 -5.12 -5.82 -3.71
CA SER A 49 -4.99 -5.87 -5.16
C SER A 49 -5.25 -7.31 -5.63
N PRO A 50 -6.25 -7.59 -6.48
CA PRO A 50 -6.57 -8.94 -6.88
C PRO A 50 -5.43 -9.61 -7.66
N ASP A 51 -4.71 -8.82 -8.45
CA ASP A 51 -3.72 -9.34 -9.41
C ASP A 51 -2.28 -9.35 -8.85
N TYR A 52 -2.01 -8.59 -7.78
CA TYR A 52 -0.64 -8.33 -7.31
C TYR A 52 -0.42 -8.55 -5.81
N LEU A 53 -1.45 -8.94 -5.04
CA LEU A 53 -1.33 -9.15 -3.61
C LEU A 53 -0.91 -10.58 -3.27
N PHE A 54 0.21 -10.70 -2.59
CA PHE A 54 0.79 -11.95 -2.11
C PHE A 54 0.99 -11.92 -0.59
N GLN A 55 1.16 -13.11 -0.02
CA GLN A 55 1.73 -13.21 1.32
C GLN A 55 3.15 -12.64 1.30
N THR A 56 3.55 -11.91 2.35
CA THR A 56 4.92 -11.40 2.45
C THR A 56 5.94 -12.53 2.41
N PRO A 57 6.86 -12.53 1.43
CA PRO A 57 7.87 -13.58 1.31
C PRO A 57 8.92 -13.52 2.43
N ASP A 58 9.43 -14.68 2.84
CA ASP A 58 10.34 -14.83 3.98
C ASP A 58 11.63 -14.01 3.81
N GLU A 59 12.12 -13.88 2.57
CA GLU A 59 13.30 -13.06 2.24
C GLU A 59 13.09 -11.58 2.61
N VAL A 60 11.86 -11.09 2.49
CA VAL A 60 11.50 -9.71 2.81
C VAL A 60 11.29 -9.52 4.31
N LEU A 61 10.70 -10.51 5.00
CA LEU A 61 10.46 -10.46 6.46
C LEU A 61 11.74 -10.19 7.25
N ASN A 62 12.87 -10.74 6.81
CA ASN A 62 14.18 -10.53 7.44
C ASN A 62 14.65 -9.05 7.42
N ILE A 63 14.17 -8.26 6.46
CA ILE A 63 14.51 -6.84 6.29
C ILE A 63 13.47 -5.95 6.97
N LEU A 64 12.21 -6.38 6.91
CA LEU A 64 11.01 -5.66 7.31
C LEU A 64 11.02 -5.21 8.77
N LYS A 65 11.48 -6.08 9.68
CA LYS A 65 11.38 -5.88 11.15
C LYS A 65 9.95 -5.52 11.56
N ASP A 66 9.69 -4.26 11.94
CA ASP A 66 8.37 -3.72 12.34
C ASP A 66 7.89 -2.58 11.42
N GLN A 67 8.54 -2.40 10.27
CA GLN A 67 8.29 -1.32 9.33
C GLN A 67 7.54 -1.81 8.10
N SER A 68 7.09 -0.90 7.24
CA SER A 68 6.67 -1.22 5.88
C SER A 68 7.80 -0.87 4.91
N LEU A 69 7.94 -1.61 3.81
CA LEU A 69 9.00 -1.39 2.83
C LEU A 69 8.43 -1.09 1.45
N LEU A 70 9.06 -0.15 0.75
CA LEU A 70 9.05 -0.11 -0.70
C LEU A 70 10.41 -0.61 -1.16
N TRP A 71 10.44 -1.61 -2.05
CA TRP A 71 11.69 -2.19 -2.53
C TRP A 71 11.63 -2.52 -4.01
N MET A 72 12.80 -2.67 -4.62
CA MET A 72 12.93 -3.13 -6.00
C MET A 72 13.77 -4.39 -6.07
N ASP A 73 13.35 -5.26 -6.97
CA ASP A 73 14.11 -6.38 -7.48
C ASP A 73 14.33 -6.17 -8.98
N ASN A 74 15.55 -5.77 -9.34
CA ASN A 74 15.90 -5.49 -10.72
C ASN A 74 16.04 -6.77 -11.54
N GLN A 75 16.41 -7.89 -10.91
CA GLN A 75 16.61 -9.17 -11.59
C GLN A 75 15.27 -9.69 -12.13
N ASN A 76 14.23 -9.61 -11.32
CA ASN A 76 12.88 -10.02 -11.69
C ASN A 76 12.03 -8.87 -12.26
N SER A 77 12.59 -7.66 -12.33
CA SER A 77 11.88 -6.45 -12.76
C SER A 77 10.59 -6.21 -11.96
N LEU A 78 10.68 -6.21 -10.63
CA LEU A 78 9.56 -6.02 -9.71
C LEU A 78 9.73 -4.77 -8.83
N LEU A 79 8.63 -4.08 -8.58
CA LEU A 79 8.43 -3.15 -7.47
C LEU A 79 7.61 -3.85 -6.39
N GLY A 80 8.15 -3.90 -5.19
CA GLY A 80 7.52 -4.50 -4.01
C GLY A 80 7.06 -3.44 -3.02
N PHE A 81 5.84 -3.59 -2.50
CA PHE A 81 5.41 -2.90 -1.29
C PHE A 81 4.97 -3.90 -0.24
N THR A 82 5.55 -3.83 0.95
CA THR A 82 5.43 -4.88 1.94
C THR A 82 5.04 -4.32 3.30
N ASP A 83 4.06 -4.96 3.94
CA ASP A 83 3.84 -4.94 5.39
C ASP A 83 4.08 -6.34 5.98
N GLN A 84 3.81 -6.50 7.29
CA GLN A 84 4.06 -7.74 8.03
C GLN A 84 3.38 -8.99 7.47
N LYS A 85 2.28 -8.81 6.72
CA LYS A 85 1.45 -9.93 6.24
C LYS A 85 1.38 -9.97 4.72
N ARG A 86 1.43 -8.81 4.08
CA ARG A 86 1.06 -8.62 2.68
C ARG A 86 2.20 -7.97 1.91
N THR A 87 2.39 -8.45 0.69
CA THR A 87 3.27 -7.81 -0.29
C THR A 87 2.55 -7.63 -1.60
N LEU A 88 2.59 -6.41 -2.13
CA LEU A 88 2.26 -6.13 -3.52
C LEU A 88 3.51 -6.33 -4.37
N LEU A 89 3.43 -7.20 -5.38
CA LEU A 89 4.52 -7.43 -6.33
C LEU A 89 4.08 -7.00 -7.73
N ILE A 90 4.64 -5.90 -8.22
CA ILE A 90 4.21 -5.27 -9.48
C ILE A 90 5.36 -5.31 -10.49
N PRO A 91 5.15 -5.85 -11.71
CA PRO A 91 6.13 -5.75 -12.77
C PRO A 91 6.44 -4.30 -13.16
N LEU A 92 7.72 -3.93 -13.20
CA LEU A 92 8.16 -2.56 -13.49
C LEU A 92 7.64 -2.06 -14.84
N ASN A 93 7.58 -2.94 -15.85
CA ASN A 93 7.07 -2.60 -17.18
C ASN A 93 5.56 -2.32 -17.23
N LYS A 94 4.81 -2.61 -16.17
CA LYS A 94 3.40 -2.28 -16.05
C LYS A 94 3.15 -0.92 -15.41
N ILE A 95 4.15 -0.36 -14.73
CA ILE A 95 4.04 0.91 -13.99
C ILE A 95 4.22 2.10 -14.94
N SER A 96 3.29 3.04 -14.88
CA SER A 96 3.32 4.30 -15.63
C SER A 96 3.85 5.46 -14.80
N ARG A 97 3.37 5.62 -13.55
CA ARG A 97 3.82 6.69 -12.63
C ARG A 97 3.50 6.35 -11.18
N ILE A 98 4.15 7.08 -10.28
CA ILE A 98 3.87 7.08 -8.84
C ILE A 98 3.35 8.47 -8.46
N GLU A 99 2.31 8.53 -7.64
CA GLU A 99 1.67 9.79 -7.26
C GLU A 99 1.36 9.80 -5.76
N ILE A 100 1.64 10.92 -5.10
CA ILE A 100 1.26 11.16 -3.71
C ILE A 100 -0.02 11.98 -3.71
N GLN A 101 -1.01 11.54 -2.93
CA GLN A 101 -2.26 12.25 -2.73
C GLN A 101 -2.57 12.36 -1.24
N ASN A 102 -2.85 13.59 -0.79
CA ASN A 102 -3.29 13.85 0.57
C ASN A 102 -4.81 14.01 0.58
N VAL A 103 -5.50 13.18 1.37
CA VAL A 103 -6.96 13.15 1.48
C VAL A 103 -7.38 13.81 2.80
N LEU A 104 -8.07 14.92 2.67
CA LEU A 104 -8.65 15.68 3.78
C LEU A 104 -10.14 15.31 3.88
N LYS A 105 -10.52 14.60 4.95
CA LYS A 105 -11.91 14.17 5.14
C LYS A 105 -12.69 15.23 5.92
N GLY A 106 -13.88 15.58 5.45
CA GLY A 106 -14.82 16.47 6.16
C GLY A 106 -15.29 15.85 7.48
N ARG A 107 -15.30 14.52 7.58
CA ARG A 107 -15.48 13.75 8.82
C ARG A 107 -14.56 12.54 8.87
N GLY A 108 -13.92 12.33 10.03
CA GLY A 108 -12.99 11.21 10.25
C GLY A 108 -11.53 11.60 10.07
N PRO A 109 -10.60 10.63 10.20
CA PRO A 109 -9.19 10.91 10.11
C PRO A 109 -8.78 11.20 8.66
N ALA A 110 -7.87 12.15 8.49
CA ALA A 110 -7.22 12.37 7.21
C ALA A 110 -6.30 11.19 6.86
N GLU A 111 -5.82 11.17 5.62
CA GLU A 111 -5.09 10.04 5.07
C GLU A 111 -4.10 10.53 4.01
N ALA A 112 -2.88 10.01 4.06
CA ALA A 112 -1.90 10.17 3.00
C ALA A 112 -1.85 8.88 2.18
N CYS A 113 -1.87 9.01 0.85
CA CYS A 113 -1.91 7.90 -0.07
C CYS A 113 -0.72 7.95 -1.04
N LEU A 114 -0.10 6.80 -1.29
CA LEU A 114 0.87 6.60 -2.36
C LEU A 114 0.21 5.71 -3.43
N TRP A 115 -0.04 6.28 -4.59
CA TRP A 115 -0.66 5.64 -5.73
C TRP A 115 0.38 5.15 -6.71
N VAL A 116 0.16 3.93 -7.23
CA VAL A 116 0.94 3.39 -8.34
C VAL A 116 0.00 3.17 -9.52
N TYR A 117 0.22 3.89 -10.61
CA TYR A 117 -0.62 3.79 -11.80
C TYR A 117 -0.05 2.78 -12.77
N LEU A 118 -0.85 1.83 -13.23
CA LEU A 118 -0.47 0.91 -14.29
C LEU A 118 -0.96 1.42 -15.64
N TYR A 119 -0.32 1.00 -16.75
CA TYR A 119 -0.70 1.44 -18.10
C TYR A 119 -2.13 1.06 -18.51
N GLU A 120 -2.60 -0.12 -18.09
CA GLU A 120 -3.88 -0.68 -18.55
C GLU A 120 -5.05 -0.38 -17.60
N LYS A 121 -4.75 -0.09 -16.32
CA LYS A 121 -5.74 0.15 -15.25
C LYS A 121 -5.10 0.98 -14.14
N SER A 122 -5.89 1.81 -13.45
CA SER A 122 -5.45 2.47 -12.22
C SER A 122 -5.92 1.67 -11.00
N PHE A 123 -4.99 1.11 -10.26
CA PHE A 123 -5.27 0.62 -8.90
C PHE A 123 -3.95 0.49 -8.14
N VAL A 124 -4.08 0.46 -6.82
CA VAL A 124 -3.07 0.20 -5.79
C VAL A 124 -2.62 1.47 -5.04
N MET A 125 -2.90 1.41 -3.74
CA MET A 125 -2.71 2.45 -2.74
C MET A 125 -1.85 1.85 -1.62
N LEU A 126 -0.80 2.55 -1.20
CA LEU A 126 -0.41 2.50 0.21
C LEU A 126 -1.10 3.64 0.90
N SER A 127 -1.61 3.42 2.09
CA SER A 127 -2.09 4.53 2.90
C SER A 127 -1.61 4.44 4.33
N ILE A 128 -1.61 5.62 4.94
CA ILE A 128 -1.44 5.80 6.36
C ILE A 128 -2.49 6.78 6.85
N SER A 129 -3.10 6.45 7.98
CA SER A 129 -4.09 7.27 8.66
C SER A 129 -3.80 7.21 10.16
N PRO A 130 -3.89 8.33 10.91
CA PRO A 130 -4.51 9.62 10.57
C PRO A 130 -3.55 10.68 9.97
N GLU A 131 -2.41 10.27 9.40
CA GLU A 131 -1.36 11.20 8.96
C GLU A 131 -1.66 11.87 7.61
N ILE A 132 -1.21 13.11 7.45
CA ILE A 132 -1.25 13.90 6.20
C ILE A 132 0.16 14.30 5.79
N TYR A 133 0.41 14.43 4.50
CA TYR A 133 1.73 14.74 3.92
C TYR A 133 2.82 13.72 4.28
N TYR A 134 2.42 12.54 4.77
CA TYR A 134 3.36 11.54 5.28
C TYR A 134 4.35 11.08 4.20
N TYR A 135 3.87 10.89 2.97
CA TYR A 135 4.70 10.41 1.87
C TYR A 135 5.58 11.49 1.24
N ASP A 136 5.30 12.78 1.50
CA ASP A 136 6.06 13.91 0.95
C ASP A 136 7.54 13.81 1.32
N GLN A 137 7.83 13.40 2.56
CA GLN A 137 9.20 13.22 3.06
C GLN A 137 9.99 12.11 2.33
N TYR A 138 9.28 11.18 1.68
CA TYR A 138 9.89 10.06 0.95
C TYR A 138 9.95 10.30 -0.56
N ALA A 139 9.35 11.37 -1.10
CA ALA A 139 9.19 11.55 -2.54
C ALA A 139 10.53 11.52 -3.30
N GLU A 140 11.54 12.25 -2.80
CA GLU A 140 12.88 12.26 -3.42
C GLU A 140 13.55 10.89 -3.34
N GLU A 141 13.47 10.21 -2.20
CA GLU A 141 14.08 8.90 -2.03
C GLU A 141 13.42 7.85 -2.93
N ILE A 142 12.08 7.85 -3.01
CA ILE A 142 11.31 6.97 -3.91
C ILE A 142 11.73 7.24 -5.35
N ASN A 143 11.82 8.50 -5.78
CA ASN A 143 12.27 8.82 -7.14
C ASN A 143 13.69 8.31 -7.40
N LYS A 144 14.64 8.59 -6.50
CA LYS A 144 16.04 8.19 -6.64
C LYS A 144 16.23 6.68 -6.66
N LYS A 145 15.49 5.95 -5.82
CA LYS A 145 15.58 4.49 -5.76
C LYS A 145 14.87 3.84 -6.94
N THR A 146 13.66 4.27 -7.24
CA THR A 146 12.82 3.61 -8.24
C THR A 146 13.08 4.03 -9.67
N GLY A 147 13.56 5.26 -9.88
CA GLY A 147 13.65 5.88 -11.19
C GLY A 147 12.30 6.38 -11.74
N PHE A 148 11.18 6.10 -11.07
CA PHE A 148 9.88 6.65 -11.46
C PHE A 148 9.75 8.09 -10.98
N ALA A 149 9.20 8.95 -11.84
CA ALA A 149 8.74 10.26 -11.42
C ALA A 149 7.68 10.10 -10.31
N VAL A 150 7.87 10.83 -9.22
CA VAL A 150 6.91 10.92 -8.11
C VAL A 150 6.24 12.28 -8.22
N THR A 151 4.95 12.31 -8.50
CA THR A 151 4.17 13.54 -8.64
C THR A 151 3.26 13.75 -7.43
N PHE A 152 2.80 14.99 -7.23
CA PHE A 152 1.83 15.32 -6.20
C PHE A 152 0.49 15.65 -6.85
N SER A 153 -0.54 14.94 -6.43
CA SER A 153 -1.92 15.30 -6.74
C SER A 153 -2.38 16.43 -5.82
N PRO A 154 -3.30 17.31 -6.28
CA PRO A 154 -3.97 18.25 -5.40
C PRO A 154 -4.62 17.53 -4.22
N GLU A 155 -4.75 18.23 -3.11
CA GLU A 155 -5.48 17.73 -1.95
C GLU A 155 -6.90 17.33 -2.33
N PHE A 156 -7.29 16.12 -1.93
CA PHE A 156 -8.64 15.63 -2.17
C PHE A 156 -9.50 15.85 -0.93
N TYR A 157 -10.52 16.70 -1.06
CA TYR A 157 -11.47 16.98 -0.01
C TYR A 157 -12.67 16.05 -0.13
N ASN A 158 -12.73 15.03 0.74
CA ASN A 158 -13.87 14.12 0.81
C ASN A 158 -14.88 14.68 1.82
N ALA A 159 -15.84 15.47 1.34
CA ALA A 159 -16.84 16.17 2.16
C ALA A 159 -17.96 15.24 2.68
#